data_AF-A0A7J3GXD1-F1
#
_entry.id   AF-A0A7J3GXD1-F1
#
_cell.length_a   1.000
_cell.length_b   1.000
_cell.length_c   1.000
_cell.angle_alpha   90.00
_cell.angle_beta   90.00
_cell.angle_gamma   90.00
#
_symmetry.space_group_name_H-M   'P 1'
#
loop_
_entity.id
_entity.type
_entity.pdbx_description
1 polymer ?
#
loop_
_entity_poly.entity_id
_entity_poly.type
_entity_poly.pdbx_seq_one_letter_code
_entity_poly.pdbx_strand_id
1 'polypeptide(L)'
;MARRGYQRPPAGGPSAEARQPQAATGHDARAAPDPVRQVGLGLHAGRREEARARRGADPALEETSRRSWNRGAQVRVYVGIDLSGTERRPTAVCVARVGVSLEFHSVLTDEELVDLVLRSAPEAVAIDAPLTSPRSGRGLRRCDLEVRRLGVPILPPTMGPMRLLTERGSRIASALREKGLRVIEVYPRGAQRMMGLIGRGRRPDKKVADLVASRLGLRVERSLTVDEVDAMTCALIAYLHDIGLTVELGNPEEGTIVMPSTEAFASGVGKPSFRTST
;
A
#
# COMPACT_ATOMS: atom_id res chain seq x y z
N MET A 1 -29.68 -59.43 -36.21
CA MET A 1 -31.03 -58.91 -36.50
C MET A 1 -31.03 -57.38 -36.39
N ALA A 2 -31.81 -56.73 -37.25
CA ALA A 2 -32.06 -55.30 -37.51
C ALA A 2 -31.83 -54.30 -36.34
N ARG A 3 -31.17 -53.11 -36.47
CA ARG A 3 -31.24 -51.91 -37.35
C ARG A 3 -31.91 -50.71 -36.64
N ARG A 4 -31.40 -49.50 -36.98
CA ARG A 4 -31.87 -48.11 -36.78
C ARG A 4 -31.36 -47.44 -35.50
N GLY A 5 -30.47 -46.43 -35.50
CA GLY A 5 -30.01 -45.53 -36.55
C GLY A 5 -30.97 -44.35 -36.73
N TYR A 6 -30.67 -43.20 -36.11
CA TYR A 6 -31.26 -41.91 -36.48
C TYR A 6 -30.21 -40.82 -36.57
N GLN A 7 -30.28 -40.08 -37.68
CA GLN A 7 -29.28 -39.22 -38.28
C GLN A 7 -29.52 -37.74 -37.91
N ARG A 8 -28.44 -36.95 -37.88
CA ARG A 8 -28.42 -35.50 -38.19
C ARG A 8 -28.79 -35.29 -39.68
N PRO A 9 -29.38 -34.16 -40.12
CA PRO A 9 -28.62 -32.90 -40.36
C PRO A 9 -29.56 -31.63 -40.42
N PRO A 10 -29.28 -30.50 -41.13
CA PRO A 10 -28.04 -29.90 -41.65
C PRO A 10 -27.80 -28.42 -41.23
N ALA A 11 -26.64 -27.89 -41.65
CA ALA A 11 -26.30 -26.47 -41.68
C ALA A 11 -26.58 -25.86 -43.08
N GLY A 12 -26.85 -24.54 -43.14
CA GLY A 12 -26.87 -23.75 -44.37
C GLY A 12 -27.31 -22.29 -44.14
N GLY A 13 -26.44 -21.32 -44.44
CA GLY A 13 -26.74 -19.87 -44.52
C GLY A 13 -27.50 -19.49 -45.80
N PRO A 14 -27.73 -18.19 -46.12
CA PRO A 14 -26.64 -17.24 -46.42
C PRO A 14 -26.85 -15.74 -46.01
N SER A 15 -25.72 -15.02 -45.98
CA SER A 15 -25.40 -13.65 -46.44
C SER A 15 -26.42 -12.48 -46.42
N ALA A 16 -26.01 -11.35 -45.82
CA ALA A 16 -26.12 -9.96 -46.34
C ALA A 16 -25.44 -9.00 -45.32
N GLU A 17 -24.23 -8.51 -45.58
CA GLU A 17 -23.91 -7.22 -46.24
C GLU A 17 -23.64 -6.06 -45.26
N ALA A 18 -22.65 -5.28 -45.64
CA ALA A 18 -21.98 -4.23 -44.89
C ALA A 18 -22.85 -2.99 -44.64
N ARG A 19 -22.48 -2.22 -43.59
CA ARG A 19 -22.28 -0.76 -43.64
C ARG A 19 -21.74 -0.24 -42.29
N GLN A 20 -20.52 0.27 -42.29
CA GLN A 20 -20.10 1.39 -41.42
C GLN A 20 -20.42 2.72 -42.15
N PRO A 21 -20.02 3.88 -41.63
CA PRO A 21 -20.74 4.77 -40.73
C PRO A 21 -21.24 6.03 -41.46
N GLN A 22 -22.16 6.81 -40.86
CA GLN A 22 -22.44 8.16 -41.33
C GLN A 22 -22.20 9.19 -40.22
N ALA A 23 -21.29 10.10 -40.54
CA ALA A 23 -21.07 11.37 -39.88
C ALA A 23 -22.06 12.42 -40.42
N ALA A 24 -22.47 13.34 -39.54
CA ALA A 24 -22.93 14.69 -39.87
C ALA A 24 -22.41 15.59 -38.73
N THR A 25 -21.39 16.43 -38.94
CA THR A 25 -21.50 17.83 -39.39
C THR A 25 -22.63 18.54 -38.64
N GLY A 26 -22.42 19.49 -37.73
CA GLY A 26 -21.36 20.45 -37.53
C GLY A 26 -22.05 21.79 -37.30
N HIS A 27 -21.71 22.55 -36.26
CA HIS A 27 -21.95 24.00 -36.25
C HIS A 27 -20.91 24.72 -35.41
N ASP A 28 -20.31 25.69 -36.10
CA ASP A 28 -19.29 26.64 -35.75
C ASP A 28 -19.96 27.85 -35.09
N ALA A 29 -19.39 28.38 -34.01
CA ALA A 29 -19.71 29.73 -33.54
C ALA A 29 -18.60 30.25 -32.62
N ARG A 30 -17.68 31.03 -33.22
CA ARG A 30 -16.84 32.00 -32.52
C ARG A 30 -17.61 33.32 -32.40
N ALA A 31 -17.57 33.96 -31.22
CA ALA A 31 -17.13 35.36 -31.00
C ALA A 31 -17.77 36.06 -29.77
N ALA A 32 -16.92 36.33 -28.76
CA ALA A 32 -16.68 37.63 -28.07
C ALA A 32 -17.81 38.29 -27.21
N PRO A 33 -17.56 39.39 -26.45
CA PRO A 33 -17.38 39.38 -24.98
C PRO A 33 -18.27 40.36 -24.17
N ASP A 34 -18.01 40.45 -22.84
CA ASP A 34 -18.37 41.52 -21.87
C ASP A 34 -19.81 41.51 -21.27
N PRO A 35 -20.13 42.17 -20.12
CA PRO A 35 -19.31 43.02 -19.22
C PRO A 35 -19.59 42.86 -17.70
N VAL A 36 -18.57 42.83 -16.83
CA VAL A 36 -18.62 43.55 -15.53
C VAL A 36 -17.20 43.94 -15.12
N ARG A 37 -16.84 45.19 -15.41
CA ARG A 37 -15.74 45.94 -14.82
C ARG A 37 -16.31 46.92 -13.78
N GLN A 38 -15.46 47.25 -12.81
CA GLN A 38 -15.54 48.32 -11.78
C GLN A 38 -16.35 48.01 -10.53
N VAL A 39 -15.66 47.80 -9.39
CA VAL A 39 -15.29 48.82 -8.38
C VAL A 39 -13.99 48.28 -7.74
N GLY A 40 -12.83 48.93 -7.76
CA GLY A 40 -12.52 50.20 -7.10
C GLY A 40 -11.69 49.90 -5.84
N LEU A 41 -10.46 50.40 -5.82
CA LEU A 41 -9.48 50.29 -4.75
C LEU A 41 -10.03 50.64 -3.36
N GLY A 42 -9.62 49.89 -2.34
CA GLY A 42 -9.77 50.32 -0.95
C GLY A 42 -9.54 49.20 0.06
N LEU A 43 -8.66 49.47 1.02
CA LEU A 43 -8.56 48.81 2.34
C LEU A 43 -7.71 47.52 2.41
N HIS A 44 -6.41 47.71 2.19
CA HIS A 44 -5.41 47.12 3.07
C HIS A 44 -5.59 47.65 4.50
N ALA A 45 -5.22 46.83 5.49
CA ALA A 45 -5.34 47.02 6.95
C ALA A 45 -6.70 46.64 7.54
N GLY A 46 -6.80 45.38 8.02
CA GLY A 46 -7.96 44.94 8.81
C GLY A 46 -8.02 43.44 9.11
N ARG A 47 -7.39 42.56 8.31
CA ARG A 47 -7.41 41.10 8.53
C ARG A 47 -6.07 40.50 8.95
N ARG A 48 -5.32 41.21 9.80
CA ARG A 48 -4.09 40.68 10.41
C ARG A 48 -4.14 40.53 11.94
N GLU A 49 -5.23 40.93 12.60
CA GLU A 49 -5.34 40.82 14.06
C GLU A 49 -6.20 39.65 14.56
N GLU A 50 -7.18 39.16 13.80
CA GLU A 50 -8.02 38.03 14.27
C GLU A 50 -7.35 36.65 14.17
N ALA A 51 -6.26 36.52 13.39
CA ALA A 51 -5.48 35.27 13.29
C ALA A 51 -4.43 35.12 14.41
N ARG A 52 -4.26 36.13 15.29
CA ARG A 52 -3.28 36.09 16.40
C ARG A 52 -3.86 35.66 17.75
N ALA A 53 -5.18 35.49 17.88
CA ALA A 53 -5.82 35.22 19.17
C ALA A 53 -6.19 33.75 19.45
N ARG A 54 -5.72 32.78 18.65
CA ARG A 54 -5.97 31.33 18.89
C ARG A 54 -4.71 30.47 19.00
N ARG A 55 -3.59 31.06 19.45
CA ARG A 55 -2.39 30.29 19.82
C ARG A 55 -2.49 29.78 21.25
N GLY A 56 -3.36 28.79 21.45
CA GLY A 56 -3.08 27.73 22.41
C GLY A 56 -2.55 26.57 21.59
N ALA A 57 -1.22 26.40 21.52
CA ALA A 57 -0.63 25.26 20.85
C ALA A 57 -0.99 24.00 21.66
N ASP A 58 -1.57 23.00 20.99
CA ASP A 58 -1.83 21.70 21.60
C ASP A 58 -0.47 21.10 22.04
N PRO A 59 -0.26 20.84 23.34
CA PRO A 59 1.00 20.28 23.85
C PRO A 59 1.39 18.97 23.15
N ALA A 60 0.40 18.20 22.68
CA ALA A 60 0.65 16.96 21.94
C ALA A 60 1.27 17.23 20.55
N LEU A 61 0.84 18.28 19.85
CA LEU A 61 1.38 18.66 18.54
C LEU A 61 2.76 19.32 18.67
N GLU A 62 3.00 20.08 19.74
CA GLU A 62 4.33 20.61 20.07
C GLU A 62 5.30 19.51 20.50
N GLU A 63 4.85 18.50 21.24
CA GLU A 63 5.69 17.36 21.63
C GLU A 63 6.01 16.46 20.43
N THR A 64 5.05 16.25 19.53
CA THR A 64 5.27 15.55 18.25
C THR A 64 6.28 16.31 17.37
N SER A 65 6.17 17.64 17.34
CA SER A 65 7.10 18.53 16.63
C SER A 65 8.48 18.61 17.29
N ARG A 66 8.57 18.51 18.62
CA ARG A 66 9.85 18.43 19.37
C ARG A 66 10.53 17.07 19.18
N ARG A 67 9.77 15.96 19.16
CA ARG A 67 10.28 14.63 18.77
C ARG A 67 10.74 14.59 17.32
N SER A 68 10.10 15.34 16.41
CA SER A 68 10.53 15.44 15.01
C SER A 68 11.78 16.31 14.83
N TRP A 69 11.95 17.36 15.63
CA TRP A 69 13.12 18.26 15.56
C TRP A 69 14.39 17.70 16.23
N ASN A 70 14.27 16.89 17.30
CA ASN A 70 15.42 16.29 17.97
C ASN A 70 16.02 15.06 17.25
N ARG A 71 15.39 14.55 16.17
CA ARG A 71 15.87 13.42 15.35
C ARG A 71 16.86 13.83 14.24
N GLY A 72 17.68 14.84 14.47
CA GLY A 72 18.75 15.22 13.54
C GLY A 72 19.67 14.02 13.23
N ALA A 73 19.71 13.62 11.95
CA ALA A 73 20.62 12.63 11.36
C ALA A 73 20.47 11.13 11.73
N GLN A 74 19.38 10.71 12.39
CA GLN A 74 19.15 9.26 12.60
C GLN A 74 18.56 8.62 11.33
N VAL A 75 19.26 7.61 10.81
CA VAL A 75 18.78 6.79 9.68
C VAL A 75 17.59 5.98 10.17
N ARG A 76 16.39 6.27 9.62
CA ARG A 76 15.17 5.54 9.98
C ARG A 76 15.16 4.17 9.31
N VAL A 77 14.93 3.14 10.10
CA VAL A 77 14.94 1.74 9.67
C VAL A 77 13.54 1.17 9.80
N TYR A 78 13.06 0.52 8.76
CA TYR A 78 11.79 -0.20 8.77
C TYR A 78 12.00 -1.60 8.21
N VAL A 79 11.33 -2.58 8.81
CA VAL A 79 11.37 -3.95 8.32
C VAL A 79 10.02 -4.34 7.73
N GLY A 80 10.05 -4.86 6.52
CA GLY A 80 8.91 -5.48 5.86
C GLY A 80 9.11 -6.97 5.71
N ILE A 81 8.08 -7.75 6.05
CA ILE A 81 8.11 -9.21 6.06
C ILE A 81 6.99 -9.71 5.16
N ASP A 82 7.34 -10.46 4.11
CA ASP A 82 6.41 -11.30 3.35
C ASP A 82 6.48 -12.72 3.92
N LEU A 83 5.55 -13.04 4.81
CA LEU A 83 5.63 -14.18 5.69
C LEU A 83 5.17 -15.46 5.00
N SER A 84 6.02 -16.49 5.02
CA SER A 84 5.60 -17.85 4.63
C SER A 84 4.77 -18.51 5.73
N GLY A 85 3.72 -19.25 5.38
CA GLY A 85 2.86 -19.89 6.37
C GLY A 85 3.50 -21.01 7.20
N THR A 86 4.68 -21.51 6.80
CA THR A 86 5.45 -22.56 7.50
C THR A 86 6.94 -22.34 7.29
N GLU A 87 7.78 -22.89 8.16
CA GLU A 87 9.25 -22.84 8.06
C GLU A 87 9.83 -23.71 6.94
N ARG A 88 8.99 -24.51 6.27
CA ARG A 88 9.39 -25.29 5.07
C ARG A 88 9.57 -24.43 3.83
N ARG A 89 9.13 -23.16 3.89
CA ARG A 89 9.27 -22.19 2.81
C ARG A 89 9.93 -20.93 3.36
N PRO A 90 10.83 -20.31 2.58
CA PRO A 90 11.48 -19.09 2.99
C PRO A 90 10.48 -17.95 3.17
N THR A 91 10.75 -17.12 4.17
CA THR A 91 10.12 -15.81 4.39
C THR A 91 11.03 -14.75 3.79
N ALA A 92 10.48 -13.88 2.95
CA ALA A 92 11.24 -12.76 2.41
C ALA A 92 11.17 -11.58 3.38
N VAL A 93 12.32 -10.96 3.64
CA VAL A 93 12.45 -9.83 4.57
C VAL A 93 13.19 -8.71 3.87
N CYS A 94 12.66 -7.50 3.95
CA CYS A 94 13.34 -6.29 3.52
C CYS A 94 13.65 -5.42 4.74
N VAL A 95 14.93 -5.12 4.95
CA VAL A 95 15.37 -4.09 5.90
C VAL A 95 15.62 -2.82 5.09
N ALA A 96 14.75 -1.82 5.26
CA ALA A 96 14.82 -0.56 4.55
C ALA A 96 15.40 0.53 5.45
N ARG A 97 16.61 0.99 5.12
CA ARG A 97 17.23 2.19 5.71
C ARG A 97 16.90 3.36 4.79
N VAL A 98 15.88 4.14 5.13
CA VAL A 98 15.28 5.11 4.20
C VAL A 98 16.33 6.09 3.66
N GLY A 99 16.42 6.19 2.33
CA GLY A 99 17.41 7.02 1.63
C GLY A 99 18.86 6.52 1.67
N VAL A 100 19.13 5.39 2.33
CA VAL A 100 20.49 4.83 2.50
C VAL A 100 20.66 3.48 1.79
N SER A 101 19.88 2.47 2.16
CA SER A 101 20.02 1.10 1.61
C SER A 101 18.76 0.25 1.72
N LEU A 102 18.67 -0.76 0.85
CA LEU A 102 17.71 -1.85 0.91
C LEU A 102 18.49 -3.16 1.05
N GLU A 103 18.25 -3.88 2.14
CA GLU A 103 18.82 -5.21 2.37
C GLU A 103 17.69 -6.24 2.27
N PHE A 104 17.94 -7.34 1.55
CA PHE A 104 16.96 -8.40 1.30
C PHE A 104 17.48 -9.70 1.89
N HIS A 105 16.64 -10.37 2.66
CA HIS A 105 16.97 -11.63 3.31
C HIS A 105 15.88 -12.67 3.04
N SER A 106 16.30 -13.93 3.03
CA SER A 106 15.42 -15.10 3.00
C SER A 106 15.71 -15.92 4.24
N VAL A 107 14.75 -16.01 5.16
CA VAL A 107 14.89 -16.74 6.43
C VAL A 107 13.90 -17.89 6.50
N LEU A 108 14.25 -18.99 7.17
CA LEU A 108 13.37 -20.15 7.27
C LEU A 108 12.63 -20.17 8.61
N THR A 109 13.36 -20.02 9.71
CA THR A 109 12.80 -20.21 11.06
C THR A 109 12.27 -18.93 11.68
N ASP A 110 11.37 -19.08 12.65
CA ASP A 110 10.85 -17.96 13.44
C ASP A 110 11.98 -17.28 14.26
N GLU A 111 12.95 -18.04 14.76
CA GLU A 111 14.10 -17.51 15.51
C GLU A 111 15.02 -16.66 14.62
N GLU A 112 15.39 -17.16 13.44
CA GLU A 112 16.21 -16.41 12.48
C GLU A 112 15.56 -15.08 12.10
N LEU A 113 14.24 -15.10 11.90
CA LEU A 113 13.45 -13.92 11.59
C LEU A 113 13.46 -12.91 12.74
N VAL A 114 13.13 -13.36 13.97
CA VAL A 114 13.09 -12.48 15.15
C VAL A 114 14.47 -11.88 15.42
N ASP A 115 15.53 -12.68 15.34
CA ASP A 115 16.89 -12.21 15.56
C ASP A 115 17.34 -11.18 14.50
N LEU A 116 17.00 -11.42 13.22
CA LEU A 116 17.26 -10.45 12.15
C LEU A 116 16.55 -9.12 12.43
N VAL A 117 15.27 -9.16 12.80
CA VAL A 117 14.48 -7.96 13.12
C VAL A 117 15.11 -7.21 14.30
N LEU A 118 15.45 -7.90 15.38
CA LEU A 118 16.05 -7.28 16.56
C LEU A 118 17.39 -6.61 16.26
N ARG A 119 18.27 -7.27 15.49
CA ARG A 119 19.57 -6.70 15.07
C ARG A 119 19.41 -5.48 14.17
N SER A 120 18.32 -5.40 13.41
CA SER A 120 18.08 -4.25 12.52
C SER A 120 17.63 -2.99 13.24
N ALA A 121 17.18 -3.10 14.50
CA ALA A 121 16.67 -2.01 15.35
C ALA A 121 15.66 -1.07 14.63
N PRO A 122 14.52 -1.60 14.14
CA PRO A 122 13.60 -0.82 13.33
C PRO A 122 12.67 0.06 14.16
N GLU A 123 12.24 1.16 13.56
CA GLU A 123 11.18 2.03 14.06
C GLU A 123 9.81 1.32 14.03
N ALA A 124 9.59 0.47 13.02
CA ALA A 124 8.42 -0.39 12.92
C ALA A 124 8.67 -1.62 12.04
N VAL A 125 7.89 -2.67 12.30
CA VAL A 125 7.87 -3.93 11.54
C VAL A 125 6.49 -4.12 10.92
N ALA A 126 6.45 -4.28 9.60
CA ALA A 126 5.23 -4.58 8.85
C ALA A 126 5.24 -6.02 8.35
N ILE A 127 4.18 -6.77 8.65
CA ILE A 127 4.07 -8.20 8.32
C ILE A 127 2.89 -8.43 7.36
N ASP A 128 3.14 -9.06 6.22
CA ASP A 128 2.10 -9.59 5.31
C ASP A 128 1.55 -10.92 5.84
N ALA A 129 0.72 -10.82 6.87
CA ALA A 129 -0.05 -11.93 7.40
C ALA A 129 -1.16 -11.41 8.31
N PRO A 130 -2.33 -12.08 8.38
CA PRO A 130 -3.26 -11.84 9.46
C PRO A 130 -2.56 -12.06 10.82
N LEU A 131 -2.58 -11.04 11.68
CA LEU A 131 -1.97 -11.09 13.02
C LEU A 131 -2.99 -11.41 14.12
N THR A 132 -4.25 -11.62 13.73
CA THR A 132 -5.34 -12.03 14.60
C THR A 132 -6.29 -12.95 13.84
N SER A 133 -7.03 -13.78 14.60
CA SER A 133 -8.13 -14.57 14.07
C SER A 133 -9.46 -13.81 14.21
N PRO A 134 -10.46 -14.07 13.35
CA PRO A 134 -11.79 -13.48 13.50
C PRO A 134 -12.45 -13.90 14.82
N ARG A 135 -13.17 -12.98 15.48
CA ARG A 135 -13.84 -13.25 16.77
C ARG A 135 -14.88 -14.38 16.68
N SER A 136 -15.50 -14.54 15.52
CA SER A 136 -16.46 -15.62 15.22
C SER A 136 -15.80 -17.00 15.07
N GLY A 137 -14.46 -17.07 15.05
CA GLY A 137 -13.69 -18.27 14.75
C GLY A 137 -13.70 -18.69 13.27
N ARG A 138 -14.40 -17.97 12.39
CA ARG A 138 -14.49 -18.28 10.95
C ARG A 138 -14.73 -17.06 10.07
N GLY A 139 -14.23 -17.12 8.84
CA GLY A 139 -14.53 -16.12 7.81
C GLY A 139 -13.62 -14.90 7.89
N LEU A 140 -14.17 -13.73 7.62
CA LEU A 140 -13.45 -12.46 7.50
C LEU A 140 -13.59 -11.64 8.78
N ARG A 141 -12.50 -10.98 9.19
CA ARG A 141 -12.50 -9.93 10.21
C ARG A 141 -13.09 -8.64 9.64
N ARG A 142 -13.37 -7.67 10.50
CA ARG A 142 -13.81 -6.34 10.07
C ARG A 142 -12.81 -5.66 9.12
N CYS A 143 -11.51 -5.74 9.41
CA CYS A 143 -10.46 -5.19 8.53
C CYS A 143 -10.50 -5.82 7.13
N ASP A 144 -10.67 -7.14 7.04
CA ASP A 144 -10.73 -7.86 5.76
C ASP A 144 -11.96 -7.43 4.94
N LEU A 145 -13.11 -7.20 5.58
CA LEU A 145 -14.31 -6.68 4.95
C LEU A 145 -14.12 -5.26 4.42
N GLU A 146 -13.45 -4.40 5.18
CA GLU A 146 -13.13 -3.03 4.76
C GLU A 146 -12.16 -3.02 3.58
N VAL A 147 -11.12 -3.86 3.57
CA VAL A 147 -10.24 -4.06 2.40
C VAL A 147 -11.05 -4.48 1.17
N ARG A 148 -12.02 -5.40 1.31
CA ARG A 148 -12.88 -5.81 0.18
C ARG A 148 -13.75 -4.68 -0.36
N ARG A 149 -14.25 -3.79 0.50
CA ARG A 149 -15.04 -2.61 0.08
C ARG A 149 -14.23 -1.64 -0.79
N LEU A 150 -12.91 -1.64 -0.64
CA LEU A 150 -11.97 -0.89 -1.51
C LEU A 150 -11.70 -1.60 -2.85
N GLY A 151 -12.41 -2.69 -3.17
CA GLY A 151 -12.22 -3.44 -4.42
C GLY A 151 -10.98 -4.35 -4.43
N VAL A 152 -10.34 -4.52 -3.27
CA VAL A 152 -9.15 -5.35 -3.10
C VAL A 152 -9.55 -6.76 -2.63
N PRO A 153 -9.26 -7.82 -3.40
CA PRO A 153 -9.54 -9.19 -2.98
C PRO A 153 -8.65 -9.58 -1.80
N ILE A 154 -9.22 -10.25 -0.80
CA ILE A 154 -8.48 -10.83 0.33
C ILE A 154 -9.11 -12.18 0.69
N LEU A 155 -8.28 -13.10 1.16
CA LEU A 155 -8.70 -14.42 1.60
C LEU A 155 -9.03 -14.41 3.10
N PRO A 156 -10.03 -15.19 3.56
CA PRO A 156 -10.31 -15.36 4.98
C PRO A 156 -9.08 -15.90 5.75
N PRO A 157 -8.72 -15.32 6.90
CA PRO A 157 -7.64 -15.82 7.76
C PRO A 157 -7.81 -17.31 8.14
N THR A 158 -9.05 -17.79 8.24
CA THR A 158 -9.36 -19.17 8.64
C THR A 158 -9.37 -20.17 7.48
N MET A 159 -9.08 -19.75 6.25
CA MET A 159 -9.00 -20.66 5.09
C MET A 159 -7.75 -21.53 5.19
N GLY A 160 -7.79 -22.80 4.76
CA GLY A 160 -6.74 -23.81 5.02
C GLY A 160 -5.28 -23.30 5.03
N PRO A 161 -4.75 -22.79 3.90
CA PRO A 161 -3.39 -22.25 3.86
C PRO A 161 -3.17 -20.98 4.71
N MET A 162 -4.21 -20.14 4.83
CA MET A 162 -4.18 -18.91 5.61
C MET A 162 -4.17 -19.17 7.11
N ARG A 163 -4.73 -20.28 7.59
CA ARG A 163 -4.77 -20.60 9.02
C ARG A 163 -3.36 -20.73 9.60
N LEU A 164 -2.51 -21.51 8.94
CA LEU A 164 -1.10 -21.67 9.36
C LEU A 164 -0.35 -20.33 9.31
N LEU A 165 -0.57 -19.54 8.25
CA LEU A 165 0.00 -18.21 8.13
C LEU A 165 -0.47 -17.26 9.24
N THR A 166 -1.76 -17.32 9.59
CA THR A 166 -2.36 -16.49 10.65
C THR A 166 -1.82 -16.86 12.02
N GLU A 167 -1.74 -18.16 12.33
CA GLU A 167 -1.19 -18.66 13.59
C GLU A 167 0.30 -18.29 13.72
N ARG A 168 1.08 -18.46 12.64
CA ARG A 168 2.50 -18.07 12.61
C ARG A 168 2.68 -16.56 12.75
N GLY A 169 1.94 -15.77 11.96
CA GLY A 169 1.98 -14.31 12.01
C GLY A 169 1.63 -13.78 13.40
N SER A 170 0.58 -14.30 14.02
CA SER A 170 0.18 -13.95 15.39
C SER A 170 1.29 -14.23 16.41
N ARG A 171 1.94 -15.41 16.35
CA ARG A 171 3.07 -15.75 17.23
C ARG A 171 4.26 -14.81 17.05
N ILE A 172 4.71 -14.59 15.81
CA ILE A 172 5.85 -13.71 15.51
C ILE A 172 5.55 -12.28 15.97
N ALA A 173 4.35 -11.78 15.67
CA ALA A 173 3.96 -10.44 16.10
C ALA A 173 3.93 -10.30 17.63
N SER A 174 3.44 -11.31 18.36
CA SER A 174 3.50 -11.32 19.83
C SER A 174 4.93 -11.27 20.32
N ALA A 175 5.80 -12.17 19.82
CA ALA A 175 7.20 -12.24 20.23
C ALA A 175 7.93 -10.91 19.99
N LEU A 176 7.73 -10.27 18.83
CA LEU A 176 8.33 -8.97 18.53
C LEU A 176 7.78 -7.84 19.41
N ARG A 177 6.45 -7.82 19.67
CA ARG A 177 5.82 -6.83 20.55
C ARG A 177 6.27 -6.97 22.00
N GLU A 178 6.47 -8.19 22.49
CA GLU A 178 7.04 -8.47 23.82
C GLU A 178 8.48 -7.94 23.96
N LYS A 179 9.21 -7.81 22.85
CA LYS A 179 10.52 -7.12 22.81
C LYS A 179 10.42 -5.60 22.65
N GLY A 180 9.21 -5.03 22.73
CA GLY A 180 8.96 -3.59 22.64
C GLY A 180 8.88 -3.03 21.22
N LEU A 181 8.83 -3.87 20.19
CA LEU A 181 8.76 -3.41 18.81
C LEU A 181 7.33 -3.04 18.41
N ARG A 182 7.20 -1.99 17.60
CA ARG A 182 5.95 -1.63 16.93
C ARG A 182 5.72 -2.56 15.74
N VAL A 183 4.69 -3.40 15.81
CA VAL A 183 4.35 -4.37 14.76
C VAL A 183 2.97 -4.09 14.18
N ILE A 184 2.91 -3.90 12.86
CA ILE A 184 1.68 -3.65 12.11
C ILE A 184 1.41 -4.78 11.10
N GLU A 185 0.13 -5.11 10.94
CA GLU A 185 -0.35 -5.97 9.87
C GLU A 185 -0.53 -5.14 8.60
N VAL A 186 -0.05 -5.65 7.46
CA VAL A 186 -0.16 -4.99 6.16
C VAL A 186 -0.60 -5.98 5.08
N TYR A 187 -1.00 -5.47 3.91
CA TYR A 187 -1.29 -6.29 2.74
C TYR A 187 -0.66 -5.67 1.46
N PRO A 188 0.60 -6.02 1.12
CA PRO A 188 1.39 -5.35 0.07
C PRO A 188 0.73 -5.45 -1.30
N ARG A 189 0.19 -6.62 -1.68
CA ARG A 189 -0.51 -6.76 -2.97
C ARG A 189 -1.75 -5.88 -3.06
N GLY A 190 -2.47 -5.71 -1.94
CA GLY A 190 -3.58 -4.77 -1.85
C GLY A 190 -3.12 -3.32 -1.97
N ALA A 191 -2.04 -2.97 -1.27
CA ALA A 191 -1.46 -1.63 -1.28
C ALA A 191 -0.93 -1.24 -2.67
N GLN A 192 -0.22 -2.15 -3.36
CA GLN A 192 0.23 -1.95 -4.74
C GLN A 192 -0.94 -1.68 -5.70
N ARG A 193 -2.09 -2.34 -5.50
CA ARG A 193 -3.31 -2.09 -6.29
C ARG A 193 -3.93 -0.75 -5.97
N MET A 194 -4.05 -0.39 -4.70
CA MET A 194 -4.57 0.92 -4.27
C MET A 194 -3.69 2.06 -4.77
N MET A 195 -2.36 1.86 -4.81
CA MET A 195 -1.39 2.79 -5.38
C MET A 195 -1.39 2.82 -6.91
N GLY A 196 -2.22 2.01 -7.60
CA GLY A 196 -2.25 1.94 -9.05
C GLY A 196 -0.99 1.35 -9.69
N LEU A 197 -0.15 0.65 -8.93
CA LEU A 197 1.10 0.05 -9.41
C LEU A 197 0.86 -1.25 -10.17
N ILE A 198 -0.17 -2.01 -9.78
CA ILE A 198 -0.56 -3.26 -10.45
C ILE A 198 -2.06 -3.32 -10.73
N GLY A 199 -2.41 -3.97 -11.85
CA GLY A 199 -3.79 -4.28 -12.21
C GLY A 199 -4.34 -5.54 -11.53
N ARG A 200 -5.62 -5.84 -11.74
CA ARG A 200 -6.27 -7.06 -11.22
C ARG A 200 -5.56 -8.31 -11.75
N GLY A 201 -5.21 -9.25 -10.86
CA GLY A 201 -4.58 -10.52 -11.22
C GLY A 201 -3.10 -10.42 -11.61
N ARG A 202 -2.52 -9.22 -11.65
CA ARG A 202 -1.11 -9.03 -11.95
C ARG A 202 -0.25 -9.22 -10.69
N ARG A 203 1.01 -9.54 -10.91
CA ARG A 203 2.07 -9.60 -9.89
C ARG A 203 3.00 -8.40 -10.08
N PRO A 204 3.68 -7.95 -9.03
CA PRO A 204 4.69 -6.91 -9.17
C PRO A 204 5.80 -7.35 -10.12
N ASP A 205 6.30 -6.40 -10.90
CA ASP A 205 7.43 -6.56 -11.80
C ASP A 205 8.53 -5.54 -11.46
N LYS A 206 9.58 -5.47 -12.28
CA LYS A 206 10.68 -4.52 -12.07
C LYS A 206 10.19 -3.06 -11.98
N LYS A 207 9.19 -2.66 -12.76
CA LYS A 207 8.67 -1.29 -12.72
C LYS A 207 8.03 -0.98 -11.37
N VAL A 208 7.30 -1.95 -10.80
CA VAL A 208 6.75 -1.82 -9.44
C VAL A 208 7.88 -1.72 -8.41
N ALA A 209 8.91 -2.56 -8.52
CA ALA A 209 10.08 -2.50 -7.65
C ALA A 209 10.75 -1.12 -7.67
N ASP A 210 11.02 -0.57 -8.86
CA ASP A 210 11.64 0.75 -9.04
C ASP A 210 10.76 1.87 -8.44
N LEU A 211 9.43 1.79 -8.60
CA LEU A 211 8.48 2.77 -8.05
C LEU A 211 8.31 2.69 -6.54
N VAL A 212 8.45 1.50 -5.94
CA VAL A 212 8.42 1.32 -4.48
C VAL A 212 9.74 1.80 -3.87
N ALA A 213 10.88 1.41 -4.44
CA ALA A 213 12.20 1.84 -3.96
C ALA A 213 12.39 3.36 -4.06
N SER A 214 11.93 3.99 -5.15
CA SER A 214 12.00 5.45 -5.28
C SER A 214 11.20 6.20 -4.21
N ARG A 215 10.08 5.66 -3.73
CA ARG A 215 9.32 6.21 -2.59
C ARG A 215 10.10 6.14 -1.26
N LEU A 216 11.03 5.20 -1.16
CA LEU A 216 12.00 5.08 -0.07
C LEU A 216 13.27 5.91 -0.32
N GLY A 217 13.33 6.68 -1.41
CA GLY A 217 14.50 7.47 -1.80
C GLY A 217 15.65 6.64 -2.38
N LEU A 218 15.36 5.44 -2.86
CA LEU A 218 16.35 4.43 -3.24
C LEU A 218 16.13 3.92 -4.67
N ARG A 219 17.09 3.14 -5.16
CA ARG A 219 17.02 2.43 -6.44
C ARG A 219 17.29 0.95 -6.21
N VAL A 220 16.79 0.12 -7.10
CA VAL A 220 17.09 -1.31 -7.11
C VAL A 220 17.93 -1.61 -8.34
N GLU A 221 19.15 -2.11 -8.13
CA GLU A 221 20.12 -2.36 -9.21
C GLU A 221 19.93 -3.74 -9.85
N ARG A 222 19.38 -4.70 -9.09
CA ARG A 222 19.11 -6.06 -9.56
C ARG A 222 17.62 -6.30 -9.80
N SER A 223 17.30 -7.42 -10.45
CA SER A 223 15.93 -7.92 -10.46
C SER A 223 15.59 -8.52 -9.09
N LEU A 224 14.40 -8.19 -8.58
CA LEU A 224 13.85 -8.76 -7.36
C LEU A 224 12.84 -9.84 -7.68
N THR A 225 12.69 -10.81 -6.78
CA THR A 225 11.55 -11.73 -6.80
C THR A 225 10.25 -11.02 -6.42
N VAL A 226 9.11 -11.65 -6.67
CA VAL A 226 7.80 -11.11 -6.23
C VAL A 226 7.77 -10.94 -4.72
N ASP A 227 8.23 -11.94 -3.98
CA ASP A 227 8.24 -11.96 -2.52
C ASP A 227 9.16 -10.86 -1.95
N GLU A 228 10.30 -10.59 -2.60
CA GLU A 228 11.18 -9.46 -2.24
C GLU A 228 10.51 -8.10 -2.49
N VAL A 229 9.76 -7.94 -3.58
CA VAL A 229 9.00 -6.70 -3.84
C VAL A 229 7.87 -6.53 -2.85
N ASP A 230 7.18 -7.62 -2.48
CA ASP A 230 6.11 -7.59 -1.47
C ASP A 230 6.69 -7.25 -0.09
N ALA A 231 7.83 -7.84 0.32
CA ALA A 231 8.54 -7.48 1.55
C ALA A 231 9.00 -6.00 1.55
N MET A 232 9.56 -5.50 0.45
CA MET A 232 9.91 -4.07 0.32
C MET A 232 8.68 -3.16 0.39
N THR A 233 7.55 -3.61 -0.18
CA THR A 233 6.28 -2.87 -0.09
C THR A 233 5.79 -2.82 1.36
N CYS A 234 5.91 -3.90 2.13
CA CYS A 234 5.62 -3.89 3.57
C CYS A 234 6.47 -2.84 4.30
N ALA A 235 7.79 -2.78 4.02
CA ALA A 235 8.68 -1.78 4.62
C ALA A 235 8.27 -0.34 4.24
N LEU A 236 7.86 -0.11 2.99
CA LEU A 236 7.29 1.17 2.56
C LEU A 236 6.02 1.52 3.35
N ILE A 237 5.11 0.58 3.58
CA ILE A 237 3.89 0.84 4.36
C ILE A 237 4.23 1.21 5.81
N ALA A 238 5.20 0.53 6.43
CA ALA A 238 5.70 0.89 7.76
C ALA A 238 6.25 2.32 7.79
N TYR A 239 7.06 2.69 6.79
CA TYR A 239 7.55 4.05 6.64
C TYR A 239 6.43 5.08 6.50
N LEU A 240 5.44 4.81 5.63
CA LEU A 240 4.28 5.68 5.44
C LEU A 240 3.45 5.82 6.71
N HIS A 241 3.31 4.76 7.50
CA HIS A 241 2.58 4.76 8.78
C HIS A 241 3.27 5.62 9.82
N ASP A 242 4.61 5.58 9.89
CA ASP A 242 5.40 6.45 10.77
C ASP A 242 5.24 7.94 10.44
N ILE A 243 5.09 8.28 9.16
CA ILE A 243 4.88 9.68 8.71
C ILE A 243 3.40 10.06 8.57
N GLY A 244 2.47 9.23 9.06
CA GLY A 244 1.04 9.54 9.10
C GLY A 244 0.30 9.48 7.76
N LEU A 245 0.86 8.83 6.74
CA LEU A 245 0.28 8.74 5.38
C LEU A 245 -0.44 7.41 5.11
N THR A 246 -1.05 6.85 6.14
CA THR A 246 -1.77 5.57 6.07
C THR A 246 -3.14 5.65 6.73
N VAL A 247 -3.97 4.67 6.45
CA VAL A 247 -5.23 4.41 7.15
C VAL A 247 -5.18 3.03 7.78
N GLU A 248 -5.73 2.91 8.99
CA GLU A 248 -5.96 1.63 9.64
C GLU A 248 -7.39 1.18 9.36
N LEU A 249 -7.53 0.03 8.71
CA LEU A 249 -8.84 -0.54 8.38
C LEU A 249 -9.22 -1.59 9.42
N GLY A 250 -10.46 -1.55 9.93
CA GLY A 250 -11.00 -2.53 10.86
C GLY A 250 -11.32 -2.00 12.26
N ASN A 251 -11.25 -2.90 13.25
CA ASN A 251 -11.48 -2.59 14.66
C ASN A 251 -10.21 -2.97 15.44
N PRO A 252 -9.54 -2.03 16.13
CA PRO A 252 -8.34 -2.31 16.92
C PRO A 252 -8.48 -3.50 17.89
N GLU A 253 -9.68 -3.75 18.42
CA GLU A 253 -9.90 -4.86 19.34
C GLU A 253 -10.05 -6.25 18.65
N GLU A 254 -10.29 -6.30 17.35
CA GLU A 254 -10.29 -7.54 16.55
C GLU A 254 -9.00 -7.67 15.72
N GLY A 255 -8.42 -6.55 15.32
CA GLY A 255 -7.28 -6.46 14.41
C GLY A 255 -7.54 -5.43 13.32
N THR A 256 -6.45 -4.84 12.84
CA THR A 256 -6.45 -3.82 11.79
C THR A 256 -5.47 -4.20 10.70
N ILE A 257 -5.76 -3.79 9.46
CA ILE A 257 -4.79 -3.82 8.35
C ILE A 257 -4.40 -2.37 8.04
N VAL A 258 -3.10 -2.08 8.07
CA VAL A 258 -2.57 -0.77 7.71
C VAL A 258 -2.37 -0.70 6.20
N MET A 259 -2.97 0.31 5.57
CA MET A 259 -2.92 0.54 4.12
C MET A 259 -2.51 1.99 3.81
N PRO A 260 -1.87 2.27 2.65
CA PRO A 260 -1.60 3.63 2.24
C PRO A 260 -2.89 4.47 2.13
N SER A 261 -2.82 5.72 2.60
CA SER A 261 -3.90 6.71 2.44
C SER A 261 -3.95 7.25 1.01
N THR A 262 -5.06 7.91 0.64
CA THR A 262 -5.14 8.63 -0.63
C THR A 262 -4.11 9.75 -0.75
N GLU A 263 -3.74 10.37 0.37
CA GLU A 263 -2.73 11.43 0.43
C GLU A 263 -1.32 10.91 0.14
N ALA A 264 -1.02 9.66 0.47
CA ALA A 264 0.24 9.01 0.08
C ALA A 264 0.44 8.99 -1.45
N PHE A 265 -0.65 9.05 -2.23
CA PHE A 265 -0.59 9.10 -3.69
C PHE A 265 -0.30 10.52 -4.21
N ALA A 266 -0.74 11.56 -3.48
CA ALA A 266 -0.61 12.97 -3.88
C ALA A 266 0.69 13.63 -3.40
N SER A 267 1.21 13.19 -2.26
CA SER A 267 2.29 13.86 -1.51
C SER A 267 3.68 13.80 -2.16
N GLY A 268 3.87 13.06 -3.26
CA GLY A 268 5.16 12.98 -3.93
C GLY A 268 6.31 12.47 -3.03
N VAL A 269 5.98 11.73 -1.97
CA VAL A 269 6.96 11.10 -1.07
C VAL A 269 7.94 10.28 -1.90
N GLY A 270 9.21 10.68 -1.87
CA GLY A 270 10.28 10.11 -2.70
C GLY A 270 10.63 10.87 -3.98
N LYS A 271 10.20 12.12 -4.19
CA LYS A 271 10.79 12.95 -5.27
C LYS A 271 12.31 13.05 -5.07
N PRO A 272 13.13 12.54 -6.00
CA PRO A 272 14.57 12.64 -5.88
C PRO A 272 14.98 14.12 -5.94
N SER A 273 15.65 14.63 -4.91
CA SER A 273 16.47 15.82 -5.08
C SER A 273 17.82 15.38 -5.67
N PHE A 274 17.87 15.15 -6.98
CA PHE A 274 19.17 15.10 -7.66
C PHE A 274 19.72 16.53 -7.65
N ARG A 275 20.66 16.81 -6.76
CA ARG A 275 21.61 17.90 -7.02
C ARG A 275 22.47 17.44 -8.17
N THR A 276 22.22 17.98 -9.36
CA THR A 276 23.19 17.92 -10.45
C THR A 276 24.40 18.72 -10.02
N SER A 277 25.45 18.03 -9.56
CA SER A 277 26.78 18.62 -9.52
C SER A 277 27.21 18.81 -10.97
N THR A 278 27.29 20.09 -11.36
CA THR A 278 27.92 20.52 -12.60
C THR A 278 29.42 20.62 -12.37
#